data_AF-A0A409W7R2-F1
#
_entry.id   AF-A0A409W7R2-F1
#
_cell.length_a   1.000
_cell.length_b   1.000
_cell.length_c   1.000
_cell.angle_alpha   90.00
_cell.angle_beta   90.00
_cell.angle_gamma   90.00
#
_symmetry.space_group_name_H-M   'P 1'
#
loop_
_entity.id
_entity.type
_entity.pdbx_description
1 polymer ?
#
loop_
_entity_poly.entity_id
_entity_poly.type
_entity_poly.pdbx_seq_one_letter_code
_entity_poly.pdbx_strand_id
1 'polypeptide(L)'
;MDEFTSYGLRAFCHKGKILLSEQKYKEFVRFMLCGIDPTNETQVIVDAFQNGIDDDKQLEVMRDYDSLLGIDPNIKVLSSIDVFPLARHADTLTSSVHLSYLFTVEGKSFRSEIHKVPNICLGKWQTHNMLRVIIPGLFREGRSSCPTQDEQRMFYNHGLLLAMRFLLNNDGVEWCPSYDDEMFRARGADGKLSFQAKKLPAWSVDHLAGKIREYLQFNGCPWYDGIVILHQIRGVKHSTEHGLIPNATTSALIKFLQENHLLSLVDNNITEFTSSQQSQWWIDVGIEVSSTSSHCLQWKSNSHADIVQQVCRVSEATAVRLTKVTRPSYRRDLAQHLMDVSGFRLIPGERGQGVFECQYMQAYTTDKAVTYCPTRSNPSRPGKSLTALQIMRGSGRSYMSGLYDLYKNCRENNYSLARLELRVPLKYAHTVLYRDIDDHLLRKSLLSFDRPAWWYVCPNHCS
;
A
#
# COMPACT_ATOMS: atom_id res chain seq x y z
N MET A 1 36.87 9.59 -24.00
CA MET A 1 35.59 8.87 -23.84
C MET A 1 35.98 7.52 -23.29
N ASP A 2 35.58 7.22 -22.06
CA ASP A 2 35.82 5.88 -21.51
C ASP A 2 35.08 4.87 -22.39
N GLU A 3 35.75 3.80 -22.77
CA GLU A 3 35.21 2.78 -23.65
C GLU A 3 34.32 1.84 -22.83
N PHE A 4 33.02 1.83 -23.13
CA PHE A 4 32.04 0.97 -22.46
C PHE A 4 31.61 -0.15 -23.40
N THR A 5 31.37 -1.33 -22.84
CA THR A 5 30.74 -2.44 -23.56
C THR A 5 29.29 -2.58 -23.11
N SER A 6 28.36 -2.42 -24.04
CA SER A 6 26.92 -2.56 -23.79
C SER A 6 26.48 -4.01 -23.97
N TYR A 7 25.74 -4.55 -22.99
CA TYR A 7 25.13 -5.87 -23.04
C TYR A 7 23.62 -5.75 -22.82
N GLY A 8 22.81 -6.46 -23.60
CA GLY A 8 21.44 -6.78 -23.18
C GLY A 8 21.45 -7.74 -21.98
N LEU A 9 20.39 -7.76 -21.17
CA LEU A 9 20.35 -8.57 -19.93
C LEU A 9 20.65 -10.05 -20.17
N ARG A 10 20.08 -10.65 -21.23
CA ARG A 10 20.33 -12.05 -21.58
C ARG A 10 21.79 -12.32 -21.92
N ALA A 11 22.43 -11.43 -22.68
CA ALA A 11 23.83 -11.56 -23.06
C ALA A 11 24.76 -11.39 -21.85
N PHE A 12 24.45 -10.45 -20.96
CA PHE A 12 25.15 -10.26 -19.69
C PHE A 12 25.09 -11.54 -18.83
N CYS A 13 23.89 -12.08 -18.61
CA CYS A 13 23.69 -13.33 -17.87
C CYS A 13 24.43 -14.52 -18.53
N HIS A 14 24.42 -14.60 -19.86
CA HIS A 14 25.12 -15.65 -20.60
C HIS A 14 26.65 -15.59 -20.44
N LYS A 15 27.25 -14.39 -20.54
CA LYS A 15 28.69 -14.19 -20.30
C LYS A 15 29.06 -14.60 -18.86
N GLY A 16 28.25 -14.19 -17.88
CA GLY A 16 28.43 -14.62 -16.49
C GLY A 16 28.36 -16.16 -16.33
N LYS A 17 27.42 -16.81 -17.02
CA LYS A 17 27.32 -18.29 -17.04
C LYS A 17 28.59 -18.94 -17.58
N ILE A 18 29.13 -18.43 -18.70
CA ILE A 18 30.35 -18.95 -19.32
C ILE A 18 31.52 -18.86 -18.34
N LEU A 19 31.78 -17.67 -17.78
CA LEU A 19 32.87 -17.46 -16.83
C LEU A 19 32.79 -18.42 -15.64
N LEU A 20 31.59 -18.64 -15.10
CA LEU A 20 31.39 -19.56 -13.99
C LEU A 20 31.61 -21.03 -14.42
N SER A 21 31.09 -21.44 -15.58
CA SER A 21 31.24 -22.81 -16.08
C SER A 21 32.69 -23.19 -16.39
N GLU A 22 33.50 -22.20 -16.79
CA GLU A 22 34.94 -22.34 -17.01
C GLU A 22 35.76 -22.23 -15.72
N GLN A 23 35.10 -22.14 -14.55
CA GLN A 23 35.74 -21.99 -13.23
C GLN A 23 36.62 -20.72 -13.11
N LYS A 24 36.36 -19.70 -13.93
CA LYS A 24 37.03 -18.39 -13.88
C LYS A 24 36.37 -17.51 -12.81
N TYR A 25 36.46 -17.94 -11.55
CA TYR A 25 35.71 -17.35 -10.44
C TYR A 25 36.06 -15.88 -10.18
N LYS A 26 37.33 -15.51 -10.32
CA LYS A 26 37.78 -14.13 -10.10
C LYS A 26 37.19 -13.20 -11.16
N GLU A 27 37.24 -13.62 -12.42
CA GLU A 27 36.70 -12.91 -13.57
C GLU A 27 35.17 -12.84 -13.48
N PHE A 28 34.51 -13.94 -13.08
CA PHE A 28 33.07 -13.97 -12.84
C PHE A 28 32.65 -12.94 -11.78
N VAL A 29 33.33 -12.91 -10.63
CA VAL A 29 33.03 -11.93 -9.57
C VAL A 29 33.29 -10.51 -10.04
N ARG A 30 34.42 -10.26 -10.71
CA ARG A 30 34.78 -8.94 -11.26
C ARG A 30 33.75 -8.46 -12.31
N PHE A 31 33.26 -9.37 -13.15
CA PHE A 31 32.22 -9.09 -14.15
C PHE A 31 30.85 -8.85 -13.51
N MET A 32 30.36 -9.76 -12.66
CA MET A 32 29.01 -9.71 -12.12
C MET A 32 28.81 -8.63 -11.06
N LEU A 33 29.82 -8.37 -10.21
CA LEU A 33 29.69 -7.43 -9.09
C LEU A 33 30.25 -6.04 -9.39
N CYS A 34 31.25 -5.94 -10.26
CA CYS A 34 31.89 -4.66 -10.60
C CYS A 34 31.56 -4.20 -12.03
N GLY A 35 30.98 -5.06 -12.86
CA GLY A 35 30.67 -4.72 -14.25
C GLY A 35 31.94 -4.51 -15.07
N ILE A 36 33.02 -5.27 -14.88
CA ILE A 36 34.24 -5.14 -15.69
C ILE A 36 34.37 -6.37 -16.59
N ASP A 37 34.44 -6.18 -17.90
CA ASP A 37 34.66 -7.27 -18.86
C ASP A 37 36.12 -7.74 -18.81
N PRO A 38 36.40 -9.00 -18.41
CA PRO A 38 37.77 -9.50 -18.36
C PRO A 38 38.42 -9.63 -19.74
N THR A 39 37.66 -9.63 -20.83
CA THR A 39 38.19 -9.79 -22.19
C THR A 39 38.80 -8.49 -22.73
N ASN A 40 38.13 -7.37 -22.48
CA ASN A 40 38.51 -6.06 -23.04
C ASN A 40 38.97 -5.06 -21.96
N GLU A 41 38.87 -5.43 -20.67
CA GLU A 41 39.09 -4.56 -19.51
C GLU A 41 38.24 -3.27 -19.52
N THR A 42 37.07 -3.33 -20.13
CA THR A 42 36.11 -2.21 -20.23
C THR A 42 35.02 -2.29 -19.17
N GLN A 43 34.41 -1.13 -18.87
CA GLN A 43 33.22 -1.08 -18.03
C GLN A 43 32.00 -1.56 -18.82
N VAL A 44 31.23 -2.44 -18.21
CA VAL A 44 30.01 -3.05 -18.73
C VAL A 44 28.81 -2.22 -18.29
N ILE A 45 27.92 -1.98 -19.25
CA ILE A 45 26.59 -1.40 -19.01
C ILE A 45 25.55 -2.41 -19.48
N VAL A 46 24.56 -2.68 -18.64
CA VAL A 46 23.40 -3.48 -19.04
C VAL A 46 22.35 -2.56 -19.62
N ASP A 47 22.20 -2.59 -20.94
CA ASP A 47 21.20 -1.80 -21.67
C ASP A 47 19.85 -2.54 -21.66
N ALA A 48 19.01 -2.16 -20.70
CA ALA A 48 17.68 -2.72 -20.54
C ALA A 48 16.71 -2.29 -21.65
N PHE A 49 17.01 -1.25 -22.43
CA PHE A 49 16.10 -0.76 -23.47
C PHE A 49 16.05 -1.66 -24.70
N GLN A 50 17.02 -2.56 -24.86
CA GLN A 50 16.97 -3.65 -25.84
C GLN A 50 15.79 -4.60 -25.59
N ASN A 51 15.19 -4.56 -24.40
CA ASN A 51 14.00 -5.31 -24.02
C ASN A 51 12.71 -4.48 -24.16
N GLY A 52 12.68 -3.50 -25.06
CA GLY A 52 11.44 -2.81 -25.44
C GLY A 52 10.34 -3.78 -25.86
N ILE A 53 9.08 -3.34 -25.75
CA ILE A 53 7.95 -4.13 -26.22
C ILE A 53 7.81 -3.93 -27.73
N ASP A 54 7.99 -5.01 -28.48
CA ASP A 54 7.77 -5.07 -29.92
C ASP A 54 6.28 -4.92 -30.26
N ASP A 55 5.94 -4.37 -31.43
CA ASP A 55 4.57 -4.08 -31.86
C ASP A 55 3.67 -5.33 -31.95
N ASP A 56 4.25 -6.51 -32.17
CA ASP A 56 3.54 -7.79 -32.27
C ASP A 56 3.17 -8.40 -30.90
N LYS A 57 3.83 -7.97 -29.82
CA LYS A 57 3.52 -8.48 -28.47
C LYS A 57 2.16 -7.97 -28.01
N GLN A 58 1.27 -8.91 -27.70
CA GLN A 58 -0.03 -8.61 -27.13
C GLN A 58 0.07 -8.38 -25.61
N LEU A 59 -0.57 -7.30 -25.16
CA LEU A 59 -0.70 -6.94 -23.76
C LEU A 59 -2.17 -7.05 -23.35
N GLU A 60 -2.41 -7.56 -22.15
CA GLU A 60 -3.73 -7.54 -21.53
C GLU A 60 -3.70 -6.56 -20.36
N VAL A 61 -4.78 -5.79 -20.21
CA VAL A 61 -4.91 -4.80 -19.16
C VAL A 61 -6.18 -5.07 -18.37
N MET A 62 -6.01 -5.29 -17.07
CA MET A 62 -7.11 -5.43 -16.11
C MET A 62 -7.12 -4.25 -15.16
N ARG A 63 -8.31 -3.87 -14.69
CA ARG A 63 -8.52 -2.78 -13.75
C ARG A 63 -9.19 -3.29 -12.48
N ASP A 64 -8.83 -2.72 -11.33
CA ASP A 64 -9.40 -3.10 -10.05
C ASP A 64 -9.48 -1.93 -9.05
N TYR A 65 -10.16 -2.18 -7.94
CA TYR A 65 -10.21 -1.35 -6.75
C TYR A 65 -9.50 -2.08 -5.60
N ASP A 66 -8.35 -1.57 -5.15
CA ASP A 66 -7.48 -2.28 -4.19
C ASP A 66 -7.79 -1.91 -2.73
N SER A 67 -8.01 -0.63 -2.46
CA SER A 67 -8.18 -0.13 -1.10
C SER A 67 -9.05 1.11 -1.06
N LEU A 68 -9.68 1.36 0.09
CA LEU A 68 -10.52 2.54 0.29
C LEU A 68 -10.28 3.14 1.68
N LEU A 69 -10.28 4.47 1.74
CA LEU A 69 -10.14 5.27 2.95
C LEU A 69 -11.26 6.30 2.99
N GLY A 70 -12.04 6.32 4.06
CA GLY A 70 -13.12 7.29 4.27
C GLY A 70 -12.99 7.98 5.61
N ILE A 71 -13.03 9.30 5.65
CA ILE A 71 -13.17 10.06 6.90
C ILE A 71 -14.60 10.59 6.95
N ASP A 72 -15.31 10.29 8.03
CA ASP A 72 -16.66 10.79 8.27
C ASP A 72 -16.87 10.99 9.78
N PRO A 73 -17.66 11.98 10.23
CA PRO A 73 -18.05 12.09 11.64
C PRO A 73 -18.74 10.84 12.19
N ASN A 74 -19.44 10.07 11.37
CA ASN A 74 -20.21 8.90 11.78
C ASN A 74 -19.67 7.62 11.16
N ILE A 75 -20.12 6.46 11.66
CA ILE A 75 -19.78 5.17 11.05
C ILE A 75 -20.74 4.92 9.90
N LYS A 76 -20.21 4.66 8.70
CA LYS A 76 -20.97 4.43 7.46
C LYS A 76 -21.15 2.95 7.10
N VAL A 77 -20.82 2.06 8.02
CA VAL A 77 -20.92 0.61 7.83
C VAL A 77 -22.35 0.15 8.11
N LEU A 78 -22.96 -0.58 7.16
CA LEU A 78 -24.35 -1.05 7.20
C LEU A 78 -24.50 -2.47 7.79
N SER A 79 -23.41 -3.06 8.28
CA SER A 79 -23.35 -4.41 8.85
C SER A 79 -22.92 -4.38 10.31
N SER A 80 -23.04 -5.51 11.01
CA SER A 80 -22.53 -5.63 12.37
C SER A 80 -21.02 -5.44 12.41
N ILE A 81 -20.51 -4.84 13.48
CA ILE A 81 -19.06 -4.63 13.67
C ILE A 81 -18.58 -5.32 14.96
N ASP A 82 -17.33 -5.75 14.96
CA ASP A 82 -16.59 -6.19 16.14
C ASP A 82 -15.90 -4.99 16.76
N VAL A 83 -16.35 -4.56 17.94
CA VAL A 83 -15.80 -3.45 18.71
C VAL A 83 -14.75 -3.99 19.69
N PHE A 84 -13.61 -3.31 19.78
CA PHE A 84 -12.54 -3.66 20.72
C PHE A 84 -12.62 -2.78 21.98
N PRO A 85 -12.88 -3.38 23.16
CA PRO A 85 -12.77 -2.69 24.45
C PRO A 85 -11.37 -2.09 24.68
N LEU A 86 -10.33 -2.85 24.33
CA LEU A 86 -8.94 -2.44 24.41
C LEU A 86 -8.34 -2.31 23.03
N ALA A 87 -7.77 -1.14 22.75
CA ALA A 87 -7.08 -0.89 21.51
C ALA A 87 -5.69 -1.55 21.52
N ARG A 88 -5.36 -2.25 20.44
CA ARG A 88 -4.01 -2.79 20.25
C ARG A 88 -3.09 -1.70 19.70
N HIS A 89 -1.95 -1.49 20.34
CA HIS A 89 -0.90 -0.59 19.81
C HIS A 89 -0.50 -0.93 18.36
N ALA A 90 -0.44 -2.23 18.04
CA ALA A 90 -0.11 -2.70 16.68
C ALA A 90 -1.17 -2.31 15.64
N ASP A 91 -2.39 -2.02 16.09
CA ASP A 91 -3.46 -1.52 15.25
C ASP A 91 -3.52 0.00 15.26
N THR A 92 -2.62 0.77 15.86
CA THR A 92 -2.60 2.24 15.71
C THR A 92 -2.06 2.64 14.34
N LEU A 93 -2.65 3.67 13.71
CA LEU A 93 -2.14 4.20 12.44
C LEU A 93 -0.92 5.07 12.74
N THR A 94 0.26 4.52 12.48
CA THR A 94 1.56 5.16 12.72
C THR A 94 2.33 5.46 11.44
N SER A 95 1.95 4.83 10.32
CA SER A 95 2.57 5.00 9.02
C SER A 95 1.74 5.89 8.11
N SER A 96 2.40 6.69 7.27
CA SER A 96 1.71 7.54 6.30
C SER A 96 0.78 6.75 5.39
N VAL A 97 -0.41 7.32 5.19
CA VAL A 97 -1.37 6.92 4.17
C VAL A 97 -1.42 7.96 3.06
N HIS A 98 -0.41 8.83 2.96
CA HIS A 98 -0.29 9.84 1.90
C HIS A 98 -1.52 10.74 1.76
N LEU A 99 -2.25 10.95 2.86
CA LEU A 99 -3.43 11.82 2.92
C LEU A 99 -3.28 12.79 4.08
N SER A 100 -3.63 14.04 3.79
CA SER A 100 -3.81 15.09 4.78
C SER A 100 -5.28 15.46 4.86
N TYR A 101 -5.75 15.78 6.06
CA TYR A 101 -7.14 16.15 6.30
C TYR A 101 -7.21 17.46 7.09
N LEU A 102 -8.25 18.25 6.84
CA LEU A 102 -8.53 19.49 7.56
C LEU A 102 -9.41 19.15 8.76
N PHE A 103 -8.80 19.10 9.95
CA PHE A 103 -9.51 18.87 11.19
C PHE A 103 -10.02 20.18 11.76
N THR A 104 -11.18 20.16 12.42
CA THR A 104 -11.73 21.29 13.16
C THR A 104 -11.92 20.90 14.62
N VAL A 105 -11.36 21.68 15.54
CA VAL A 105 -11.46 21.51 16.99
C VAL A 105 -11.77 22.87 17.60
N GLU A 106 -12.86 22.96 18.36
CA GLU A 106 -13.37 24.17 19.03
C GLU A 106 -13.44 25.37 18.08
N GLY A 107 -13.90 25.12 16.85
CA GLY A 107 -14.01 26.13 15.79
C GLY A 107 -12.68 26.50 15.10
N LYS A 108 -11.54 25.98 15.55
CA LYS A 108 -10.22 26.21 14.93
C LYS A 108 -9.89 25.05 13.99
N SER A 109 -9.45 25.38 12.78
CA SER A 109 -9.09 24.37 11.78
C SER A 109 -7.58 24.24 11.62
N PHE A 110 -7.09 23.00 11.50
CA PHE A 110 -5.70 22.70 11.19
C PHE A 110 -5.60 21.52 10.21
N ARG A 111 -4.60 21.56 9.33
CA ARG A 111 -4.34 20.46 8.38
C ARG A 111 -3.19 19.61 8.90
N SER A 112 -3.38 18.28 8.91
CA SER A 112 -2.34 17.33 9.30
C SER A 112 -2.47 16.02 8.53
N GLU A 113 -1.36 15.29 8.41
CA GLU A 113 -1.39 13.92 7.90
C GLU A 113 -2.11 13.02 8.91
N ILE A 114 -3.03 12.17 8.43
CA ILE A 114 -3.94 11.43 9.31
C ILE A 114 -3.19 10.55 10.32
N HIS A 115 -2.10 9.92 9.89
CA HIS A 115 -1.27 9.04 10.72
C HIS A 115 -0.49 9.75 11.84
N LYS A 116 -0.38 11.08 11.80
CA LYS A 116 0.24 11.89 12.85
C LYS A 116 -0.74 12.31 13.93
N VAL A 117 -2.05 12.21 13.65
CA VAL A 117 -3.09 12.54 14.62
C VAL A 117 -3.36 11.34 15.53
N PRO A 118 -3.50 11.55 16.85
CA PRO A 118 -3.82 10.47 17.78
C PRO A 118 -5.04 9.67 17.35
N ASN A 119 -4.92 8.34 17.33
CA ASN A 119 -6.00 7.47 16.88
C ASN A 119 -6.07 6.13 17.62
N ILE A 120 -7.30 5.62 17.75
CA ILE A 120 -7.64 4.37 18.44
C ILE A 120 -8.32 3.46 17.43
N CYS A 121 -7.87 2.21 17.31
CA CYS A 121 -8.61 1.19 16.56
C CYS A 121 -9.87 0.84 17.36
N LEU A 122 -11.02 1.26 16.87
CA LEU A 122 -12.31 1.02 17.50
C LEU A 122 -12.80 -0.41 17.26
N GLY A 123 -12.57 -0.93 16.04
CA GLY A 123 -13.15 -2.20 15.66
C GLY A 123 -12.88 -2.60 14.22
N LYS A 124 -13.46 -3.73 13.83
CA LYS A 124 -13.44 -4.29 12.46
C LYS A 124 -14.84 -4.73 12.08
N TRP A 125 -15.17 -4.76 10.79
CA TRP A 125 -16.44 -5.32 10.32
C TRP A 125 -16.29 -6.45 9.31
N GLN A 126 -15.06 -6.68 8.83
CA GLN A 126 -14.63 -7.80 8.01
C GLN A 126 -13.13 -8.03 8.26
N THR A 127 -12.54 -9.08 7.66
CA THR A 127 -11.12 -9.44 7.81
C THR A 127 -10.17 -8.29 7.50
N HIS A 128 -10.48 -7.54 6.44
CA HIS A 128 -9.64 -6.52 5.82
C HIS A 128 -10.01 -5.08 6.19
N ASN A 129 -11.02 -4.95 7.05
CA ASN A 129 -11.71 -3.69 7.25
C ASN A 129 -11.58 -3.23 8.71
N MET A 130 -11.30 -1.94 8.91
CA MET A 130 -11.00 -1.39 10.23
C MET A 130 -11.57 0.01 10.40
N LEU A 131 -12.14 0.26 11.58
CA LEU A 131 -12.61 1.57 12.03
C LEU A 131 -11.63 2.14 13.03
N ARG A 132 -11.26 3.40 12.83
CA ARG A 132 -10.37 4.13 13.74
C ARG A 132 -11.03 5.42 14.16
N VAL A 133 -11.05 5.66 15.46
CA VAL A 133 -11.41 6.96 16.01
C VAL A 133 -10.17 7.84 15.92
N ILE A 134 -10.24 8.89 15.12
CA ILE A 134 -9.22 9.94 15.08
C ILE A 134 -9.61 10.99 16.10
N ILE A 135 -8.65 11.44 16.92
CA ILE A 135 -8.88 12.35 18.05
C ILE A 135 -8.05 13.63 17.87
N PRO A 136 -8.54 14.60 17.07
CA PRO A 136 -7.77 15.81 16.76
C PRO A 136 -7.47 16.68 17.98
N GLY A 137 -8.34 16.71 18.99
CA GLY A 137 -8.12 17.45 20.24
C GLY A 137 -6.88 17.00 21.03
N LEU A 138 -6.33 15.81 20.75
CA LEU A 138 -5.09 15.32 21.35
C LEU A 138 -3.83 15.69 20.54
N PHE A 139 -3.99 16.22 19.33
CA PHE A 139 -2.87 16.50 18.43
C PHE A 139 -1.97 17.61 18.95
N ARG A 140 -0.66 17.34 18.95
CA ARG A 140 0.41 18.31 19.22
C ARG A 140 1.61 17.95 18.35
N GLU A 141 2.36 18.95 17.93
CA GLU A 141 3.58 18.71 17.14
C GLU A 141 4.59 17.87 17.94
N GLY A 142 5.24 16.90 17.28
CA GLY A 142 6.19 15.98 17.90
C GLY A 142 5.58 14.86 18.77
N ARG A 143 4.26 14.86 18.99
CA ARG A 143 3.57 13.84 19.78
C ARG A 143 3.40 12.54 18.99
N SER A 144 3.43 11.40 19.70
CA SER A 144 3.04 10.10 19.15
C SER A 144 1.56 10.08 18.73
N SER A 145 1.27 9.39 17.62
CA SER A 145 -0.11 9.13 17.17
C SER A 145 -0.81 8.04 17.99
N CYS A 146 -0.10 7.39 18.91
CA CYS A 146 -0.70 6.46 19.84
C CYS A 146 -1.12 7.19 21.13
N PRO A 147 -2.41 7.11 21.53
CA PRO A 147 -2.86 7.65 22.81
C PRO A 147 -2.20 6.96 24.00
N THR A 148 -1.98 7.72 25.07
CA THR A 148 -1.44 7.19 26.34
C THR A 148 -2.43 6.22 26.98
N GLN A 149 -1.96 5.43 27.95
CA GLN A 149 -2.85 4.52 28.68
C GLN A 149 -3.96 5.28 29.43
N ASP A 150 -3.67 6.45 29.98
CA ASP A 150 -4.68 7.29 30.66
C ASP A 150 -5.73 7.83 29.68
N GLU A 151 -5.32 8.23 28.48
CA GLU A 151 -6.27 8.66 27.45
C GLU A 151 -7.12 7.50 26.94
N GLN A 152 -6.55 6.30 26.80
CA GLN A 152 -7.33 5.09 26.45
C GLN A 152 -8.31 4.71 27.57
N ARG A 153 -7.89 4.82 28.83
CA ARG A 153 -8.74 4.65 30.01
C ARG A 153 -9.89 5.64 30.01
N MET A 154 -9.63 6.92 29.74
CA MET A 154 -10.67 7.94 29.62
C MET A 154 -11.61 7.64 28.44
N PHE A 155 -11.07 7.30 27.27
CA PHE A 155 -11.87 6.94 26.10
C PHE A 155 -12.83 5.77 26.39
N TYR A 156 -12.32 4.73 27.06
CA TYR A 156 -13.11 3.56 27.42
C TYR A 156 -14.17 3.89 28.49
N ASN A 157 -13.74 4.40 29.65
CA ASN A 157 -14.62 4.61 30.81
C ASN A 157 -15.68 5.68 30.54
N HIS A 158 -15.29 6.81 29.94
CA HIS A 158 -16.14 7.99 29.80
C HIS A 158 -16.86 8.07 28.46
N GLY A 159 -16.49 7.27 27.47
CA GLY A 159 -17.07 7.29 26.13
C GLY A 159 -17.62 5.93 25.72
N LEU A 160 -16.71 5.01 25.37
CA LEU A 160 -17.05 3.74 24.72
C LEU A 160 -17.97 2.86 25.58
N LEU A 161 -17.64 2.64 26.85
CA LEU A 161 -18.42 1.77 27.74
C LEU A 161 -19.87 2.25 27.87
N LEU A 162 -20.04 3.56 28.08
CA LEU A 162 -21.36 4.18 28.23
C LEU A 162 -22.16 4.12 26.93
N ALA A 163 -21.52 4.41 25.79
CA ALA A 163 -22.13 4.29 24.47
C ALA A 163 -22.59 2.85 24.18
N MET A 164 -21.74 1.85 24.47
CA MET A 164 -22.06 0.45 24.25
C MET A 164 -23.20 -0.03 25.16
N ARG A 165 -23.21 0.35 26.44
CA ARG A 165 -24.31 0.02 27.36
C ARG A 165 -25.63 0.64 26.92
N PHE A 166 -25.60 1.88 26.46
CA PHE A 166 -26.79 2.54 25.91
C PHE A 166 -27.33 1.81 24.68
N LEU A 167 -26.47 1.42 23.75
CA LEU A 167 -26.86 0.82 22.47
C LEU A 167 -27.26 -0.66 22.57
N LEU A 168 -26.65 -1.40 23.48
CA LEU A 168 -26.88 -2.84 23.64
C LEU A 168 -27.90 -3.20 24.72
N ASN A 169 -28.33 -2.22 25.53
CA ASN A 169 -29.24 -2.42 26.67
C ASN A 169 -28.76 -3.57 27.57
N ASN A 170 -29.45 -4.72 27.56
CA ASN A 170 -29.11 -5.89 28.39
C ASN A 170 -27.74 -6.48 28.04
N ASP A 171 -27.35 -6.56 26.76
CA ASP A 171 -26.05 -7.16 26.38
C ASP A 171 -24.86 -6.25 26.79
N GLY A 172 -25.15 -5.01 27.17
CA GLY A 172 -24.17 -4.07 27.73
C GLY A 172 -23.58 -4.52 29.08
N VAL A 173 -24.26 -5.39 29.84
CA VAL A 173 -23.78 -5.86 31.15
C VAL A 173 -22.54 -6.74 31.06
N GLU A 174 -22.28 -7.36 29.91
CA GLU A 174 -21.09 -8.20 29.73
C GLU A 174 -19.80 -7.37 29.64
N TRP A 175 -19.89 -6.05 29.44
CA TRP A 175 -18.72 -5.18 29.34
C TRP A 175 -18.14 -4.89 30.73
N CYS A 176 -16.81 -5.06 30.86
CA CYS A 176 -16.08 -4.78 32.09
C CYS A 176 -16.35 -3.34 32.56
N PRO A 177 -16.53 -3.13 33.89
CA PRO A 177 -16.98 -1.86 34.42
C PRO A 177 -15.93 -0.74 34.33
N SER A 178 -14.66 -1.09 34.13
CA SER A 178 -13.60 -0.12 33.86
C SER A 178 -12.55 -0.66 32.89
N TYR A 179 -11.73 0.25 32.36
CA TYR A 179 -10.56 -0.08 31.53
C TYR A 179 -9.56 -0.97 32.27
N ASP A 180 -9.37 -0.77 33.58
CA ASP A 180 -8.45 -1.61 34.37
C ASP A 180 -8.97 -3.03 34.53
N ASP A 181 -10.28 -3.18 34.76
CA ASP A 181 -10.91 -4.49 34.85
C ASP A 181 -10.80 -5.24 33.52
N GLU A 182 -11.00 -4.52 32.41
CA GLU A 182 -10.82 -5.08 31.07
C GLU A 182 -9.36 -5.43 30.78
N MET A 183 -8.41 -4.59 31.18
CA MET A 183 -6.97 -4.84 31.06
C MET A 183 -6.53 -6.04 31.90
N PHE A 184 -7.07 -6.17 33.11
CA PHE A 184 -6.86 -7.33 33.98
C PHE A 184 -7.43 -8.59 33.33
N ARG A 185 -8.69 -8.56 32.87
CA ARG A 185 -9.35 -9.67 32.17
C ARG A 185 -8.57 -10.10 30.92
N ALA A 186 -8.02 -9.15 30.17
CA ALA A 186 -7.26 -9.44 28.96
C ALA A 186 -5.87 -10.02 29.24
N ARG A 187 -5.31 -9.84 30.44
CA ARG A 187 -3.96 -10.29 30.78
C ARG A 187 -3.98 -11.75 31.23
N GLY A 188 -3.39 -12.63 30.42
CA GLY A 188 -3.20 -14.03 30.76
C GLY A 188 -2.15 -14.26 31.86
N ALA A 189 -2.06 -15.49 32.36
CA ALA A 189 -1.10 -15.88 33.40
C ALA A 189 0.37 -15.68 32.98
N ASP A 190 0.67 -15.72 31.68
CA ASP A 190 1.99 -15.46 31.11
C ASP A 190 2.26 -13.97 30.84
N GLY A 191 1.34 -13.09 31.25
CA GLY A 191 1.40 -11.65 31.02
C GLY A 191 1.03 -11.21 29.61
N LYS A 192 0.70 -12.12 28.69
CA LYS A 192 0.27 -11.75 27.34
C LYS A 192 -1.17 -11.26 27.34
N LEU A 193 -1.44 -10.27 26.48
CA LEU A 193 -2.77 -9.71 26.32
C LEU A 193 -3.57 -10.49 25.26
N SER A 194 -4.73 -10.99 25.66
CA SER A 194 -5.77 -11.56 24.81
C SER A 194 -6.88 -10.53 24.63
N PHE A 195 -6.91 -9.93 23.44
CA PHE A 195 -7.90 -8.91 23.08
C PHE A 195 -9.16 -9.61 22.59
N GLN A 196 -10.26 -9.46 23.32
CA GLN A 196 -11.57 -9.92 22.86
C GLN A 196 -12.30 -8.78 22.14
N ALA A 197 -13.08 -9.15 21.14
CA ALA A 197 -13.97 -8.24 20.46
C ALA A 197 -15.41 -8.51 20.90
N LYS A 198 -16.24 -7.49 20.85
CA LYS A 198 -17.67 -7.58 21.17
C LYS A 198 -18.48 -7.09 20.00
N LYS A 199 -19.50 -7.86 19.63
CA LYS A 199 -20.30 -7.59 18.45
C LYS A 199 -21.30 -6.47 18.72
N LEU A 200 -21.36 -5.48 17.83
CA LEU A 200 -22.42 -4.48 17.78
C LEU A 200 -23.32 -4.80 16.58
N PRO A 201 -24.63 -5.03 16.77
CA PRO A 201 -25.57 -5.28 15.67
C PRO A 201 -25.69 -4.08 14.73
N ALA A 202 -25.95 -4.36 13.46
CA ALA A 202 -25.97 -3.37 12.38
C ALA A 202 -26.85 -2.15 12.67
N TRP A 203 -28.03 -2.35 13.28
CA TRP A 203 -28.99 -1.28 13.60
C TRP A 203 -28.49 -0.25 14.63
N SER A 204 -27.37 -0.51 15.30
CA SER A 204 -26.79 0.40 16.31
C SER A 204 -25.49 1.06 15.85
N VAL A 205 -24.95 0.66 14.69
CA VAL A 205 -23.60 1.02 14.26
C VAL A 205 -23.48 2.51 13.92
N ASP A 206 -24.45 3.05 13.20
CA ASP A 206 -24.51 4.46 12.80
C ASP A 206 -24.59 5.42 14.00
N HIS A 207 -25.20 4.98 15.11
CA HIS A 207 -25.33 5.75 16.34
C HIS A 207 -24.08 5.74 17.24
N LEU A 208 -23.17 4.76 17.08
CA LEU A 208 -22.05 4.55 18.00
C LEU A 208 -21.13 5.77 18.11
N ALA A 209 -20.68 6.33 16.99
CA ALA A 209 -19.75 7.46 17.01
C ALA A 209 -20.35 8.71 17.66
N GLY A 210 -21.64 8.98 17.40
CA GLY A 210 -22.38 10.07 18.04
C GLY A 210 -22.46 9.88 19.55
N LYS A 211 -22.82 8.67 20.01
CA LYS A 211 -22.92 8.36 21.44
C LYS A 211 -21.58 8.42 22.17
N ILE A 212 -20.48 7.97 21.53
CA ILE A 212 -19.13 8.12 22.10
C ILE A 212 -18.82 9.61 22.35
N ARG A 213 -19.06 10.48 21.36
CA ARG A 213 -18.83 11.92 21.52
C ARG A 213 -19.68 12.54 22.61
N GLU A 214 -20.98 12.22 22.65
CA GLU A 214 -21.93 12.71 23.65
C GLU A 214 -21.46 12.38 25.08
N TYR A 215 -21.07 11.12 25.32
CA TYR A 215 -20.61 10.70 26.65
C TYR A 215 -19.23 11.28 27.01
N LEU A 216 -18.30 11.39 26.06
CA LEU A 216 -17.02 12.05 26.32
C LEU A 216 -17.21 13.52 26.69
N GLN A 217 -18.11 14.22 26.02
CA GLN A 217 -18.49 15.60 26.33
C GLN A 217 -19.12 15.70 27.72
N PHE A 218 -20.11 14.86 28.01
CA PHE A 218 -20.82 14.83 29.30
C PHE A 218 -19.87 14.62 30.48
N ASN A 219 -18.87 13.76 30.31
CA ASN A 219 -17.85 13.48 31.33
C ASN A 219 -16.66 14.47 31.31
N GLY A 220 -16.75 15.58 30.55
CA GLY A 220 -15.75 16.64 30.57
C GLY A 220 -14.38 16.25 29.98
N CYS A 221 -14.32 15.28 29.05
CA CYS A 221 -13.06 14.91 28.40
C CYS A 221 -12.57 16.07 27.51
N PRO A 222 -11.40 16.69 27.76
CA PRO A 222 -11.03 17.96 27.14
C PRO A 222 -10.75 17.90 25.63
N TRP A 223 -10.73 16.71 25.04
CA TRP A 223 -10.42 16.45 23.64
C TRP A 223 -11.59 15.82 22.87
N TYR A 224 -12.81 15.85 23.44
CA TYR A 224 -14.01 15.24 22.83
C TYR A 224 -14.37 15.85 21.47
N ASP A 225 -14.03 17.12 21.26
CA ASP A 225 -14.43 17.86 20.07
C ASP A 225 -13.60 17.48 18.82
N GLY A 226 -14.25 17.55 17.66
CA GLY A 226 -13.62 17.26 16.37
C GLY A 226 -13.34 15.78 16.08
N ILE A 227 -13.80 14.86 16.93
CA ILE A 227 -13.63 13.41 16.72
C ILE A 227 -14.31 12.96 15.42
N VAL A 228 -13.55 12.28 14.57
CA VAL A 228 -14.01 11.68 13.30
C VAL A 228 -13.61 10.20 13.21
N ILE A 229 -14.29 9.48 12.33
CA ILE A 229 -14.06 8.06 12.07
C ILE A 229 -13.33 7.89 10.75
N LEU A 230 -12.17 7.23 10.80
CA LEU A 230 -11.48 6.71 9.63
C LEU A 230 -11.94 5.28 9.35
N HIS A 231 -12.60 5.11 8.22
CA HIS A 231 -12.95 3.86 7.57
C HIS A 231 -11.78 3.42 6.70
N GLN A 232 -11.37 2.16 6.84
CA GLN A 232 -10.24 1.63 6.11
C GLN A 232 -10.52 0.22 5.61
N ILE A 233 -10.47 0.06 4.29
CA ILE A 233 -10.51 -1.22 3.58
C ILE A 233 -9.12 -1.43 2.98
N ARG A 234 -8.46 -2.56 3.26
CA ARG A 234 -7.10 -2.84 2.76
C ARG A 234 -6.90 -4.29 2.36
N GLY A 235 -6.26 -4.50 1.21
CA GLY A 235 -5.79 -5.83 0.80
C GLY A 235 -6.91 -6.69 0.24
N VAL A 236 -7.81 -6.07 -0.54
CA VAL A 236 -8.86 -6.75 -1.30
C VAL A 236 -8.45 -6.88 -2.78
N LYS A 237 -7.15 -7.05 -3.02
CA LYS A 237 -6.56 -7.26 -4.35
C LYS A 237 -7.28 -8.40 -5.06
N HIS A 238 -7.46 -8.24 -6.37
CA HIS A 238 -8.08 -9.22 -7.26
C HIS A 238 -9.58 -9.51 -7.01
N SER A 239 -10.24 -8.87 -6.01
CA SER A 239 -11.66 -9.11 -5.77
C SER A 239 -12.59 -8.36 -6.72
N THR A 240 -12.07 -7.36 -7.44
CA THR A 240 -12.85 -6.44 -8.28
C THR A 240 -12.30 -6.30 -9.68
N GLU A 241 -11.60 -7.30 -10.19
CA GLU A 241 -11.05 -7.25 -11.55
C GLU A 241 -12.15 -7.09 -12.59
N HIS A 242 -11.96 -6.13 -13.48
CA HIS A 242 -12.87 -5.86 -14.58
C HIS A 242 -12.12 -5.28 -15.78
N GLY A 243 -12.72 -5.45 -16.96
CA GLY A 243 -12.19 -4.84 -18.19
C GLY A 243 -12.38 -3.33 -18.23
N LEU A 244 -11.63 -2.68 -19.11
CA LEU A 244 -11.70 -1.24 -19.37
C LEU A 244 -12.92 -0.87 -20.24
N ILE A 245 -14.13 -1.03 -19.71
CA ILE A 245 -15.40 -0.68 -20.39
C ILE A 245 -16.27 0.16 -19.42
N PRO A 246 -16.96 1.24 -19.86
CA PRO A 246 -17.60 2.21 -18.96
C PRO A 246 -18.62 1.59 -17.99
N ASN A 247 -19.43 0.67 -18.49
CA ASN A 247 -20.45 0.02 -17.65
C ASN A 247 -19.80 -0.89 -16.60
N ALA A 248 -18.67 -1.53 -16.95
CA ALA A 248 -17.96 -2.42 -16.03
C ALA A 248 -17.32 -1.66 -14.86
N THR A 249 -16.78 -0.45 -15.08
CA THR A 249 -16.14 0.33 -14.00
C THR A 249 -17.14 0.77 -12.94
N THR A 250 -18.29 1.32 -13.35
CA THR A 250 -19.34 1.74 -12.42
C THR A 250 -19.95 0.56 -11.68
N SER A 251 -20.28 -0.53 -12.38
CA SER A 251 -20.83 -1.73 -11.76
C SER A 251 -19.84 -2.38 -10.78
N ALA A 252 -18.55 -2.41 -11.10
CA ALA A 252 -17.52 -2.92 -10.20
C ALA A 252 -17.36 -2.05 -8.95
N LEU A 253 -17.48 -0.71 -9.08
CA LEU A 253 -17.42 0.19 -7.93
C LEU A 253 -18.62 0.02 -6.99
N ILE A 254 -19.83 -0.07 -7.55
CA ILE A 254 -21.05 -0.33 -6.77
C ILE A 254 -20.91 -1.66 -6.03
N LYS A 255 -20.52 -2.72 -6.75
CA LYS A 255 -20.29 -4.05 -6.18
C LYS A 255 -19.25 -4.00 -5.05
N PHE A 256 -18.13 -3.32 -5.26
CA PHE A 256 -17.08 -3.13 -4.24
C PHE A 256 -17.63 -2.51 -2.95
N LEU A 257 -18.43 -1.44 -3.08
CA LEU A 257 -19.02 -0.74 -1.93
C LEU A 257 -20.08 -1.60 -1.22
N GLN A 258 -20.87 -2.37 -1.97
CA GLN A 258 -21.87 -3.30 -1.46
C GLN A 258 -21.24 -4.48 -0.71
N GLU A 259 -20.22 -5.12 -1.29
CA GLU A 259 -19.48 -6.24 -0.68
C GLU A 259 -18.77 -5.83 0.60
N ASN A 260 -18.39 -4.55 0.71
CA ASN A 260 -17.79 -3.98 1.92
C ASN A 260 -18.82 -3.33 2.88
N HIS A 261 -20.12 -3.51 2.62
CA HIS A 261 -21.22 -3.02 3.45
C HIS A 261 -21.20 -1.50 3.68
N LEU A 262 -20.76 -0.72 2.69
CA LEU A 262 -20.82 0.74 2.70
C LEU A 262 -22.02 1.26 1.91
N LEU A 263 -22.58 0.43 1.01
CA LEU A 263 -23.74 0.75 0.19
C LEU A 263 -24.76 -0.39 0.28
N SER A 264 -26.05 -0.04 0.30
CA SER A 264 -27.13 -1.03 0.33
C SER A 264 -27.21 -1.78 -1.00
N LEU A 265 -27.68 -3.03 -0.99
CA LEU A 265 -27.87 -3.83 -2.20
C LEU A 265 -28.91 -3.24 -3.17
N VAL A 266 -29.81 -2.41 -2.65
CA VAL A 266 -30.86 -1.74 -3.44
C VAL A 266 -30.51 -0.30 -3.80
N ASP A 267 -29.40 0.23 -3.27
CA ASP A 267 -28.96 1.59 -3.53
C ASP A 267 -27.72 1.59 -4.43
N ASN A 268 -27.76 2.42 -5.46
CA ASN A 268 -26.65 2.64 -6.38
C ASN A 268 -26.10 4.08 -6.28
N ASN A 269 -26.60 4.86 -5.31
CA ASN A 269 -26.30 6.26 -5.17
C ASN A 269 -25.01 6.49 -4.37
N ILE A 270 -23.89 6.58 -5.09
CA ILE A 270 -22.59 6.91 -4.50
C ILE A 270 -22.46 8.37 -4.01
N THR A 271 -23.46 9.24 -4.25
CA THR A 271 -23.36 10.65 -3.86
C THR A 271 -23.42 10.86 -2.35
N GLU A 272 -23.96 9.90 -1.58
CA GLU A 272 -24.02 9.99 -0.11
C GLU A 272 -22.62 10.20 0.48
N PHE A 273 -21.60 9.50 -0.03
CA PHE A 273 -20.21 9.63 0.40
C PHE A 273 -19.61 11.02 0.19
N THR A 274 -20.22 11.83 -0.69
CA THR A 274 -19.75 13.18 -1.06
C THR A 274 -20.67 14.29 -0.56
N SER A 275 -21.74 13.96 0.17
CA SER A 275 -22.82 14.90 0.53
C SER A 275 -22.44 15.88 1.65
N SER A 276 -21.51 15.49 2.54
CA SER A 276 -21.04 16.33 3.66
C SER A 276 -19.64 16.86 3.38
N GLN A 277 -19.40 18.14 3.70
CA GLN A 277 -18.06 18.73 3.62
C GLN A 277 -17.04 18.06 4.56
N GLN A 278 -17.52 17.42 5.62
CA GLN A 278 -16.70 16.65 6.58
C GLN A 278 -16.54 15.19 6.19
N SER A 279 -17.20 14.74 5.11
CA SER A 279 -17.06 13.39 4.56
C SER A 279 -16.09 13.44 3.39
N GLN A 280 -14.96 12.75 3.50
CA GLN A 280 -13.99 12.66 2.41
C GLN A 280 -13.56 11.20 2.21
N TRP A 281 -13.69 10.73 0.97
CA TRP A 281 -13.45 9.34 0.60
C TRP A 281 -12.45 9.28 -0.54
N TRP A 282 -11.48 8.39 -0.41
CA TRP A 282 -10.45 8.09 -1.40
C TRP A 282 -10.40 6.60 -1.66
N ILE A 283 -10.04 6.24 -2.88
CA ILE A 283 -9.92 4.87 -3.33
C ILE A 283 -8.65 4.72 -4.14
N ASP A 284 -8.00 3.56 -4.00
CA ASP A 284 -6.91 3.14 -4.85
C ASP A 284 -7.47 2.40 -6.05
N VAL A 285 -7.30 2.98 -7.23
CA VAL A 285 -7.64 2.37 -8.51
C VAL A 285 -6.36 1.83 -9.12
N GLY A 286 -6.33 0.52 -9.42
CA GLY A 286 -5.21 -0.14 -10.05
C GLY A 286 -5.49 -0.50 -11.50
N ILE A 287 -4.43 -0.48 -12.31
CA ILE A 287 -4.36 -1.30 -13.52
C ILE A 287 -3.21 -2.29 -13.38
N GLU A 288 -3.40 -3.47 -13.95
CA GLU A 288 -2.40 -4.50 -14.06
C GLU A 288 -2.25 -4.90 -15.53
N VAL A 289 -1.01 -4.86 -16.00
CA VAL A 289 -0.65 -5.18 -17.38
C VAL A 289 0.10 -6.49 -17.38
N SER A 290 -0.38 -7.44 -18.18
CA SER A 290 0.22 -8.74 -18.38
C SER A 290 0.66 -8.90 -19.85
N SER A 291 1.60 -9.83 -20.08
CA SER A 291 1.96 -10.26 -21.42
C SER A 291 1.33 -11.62 -21.69
N THR A 292 0.67 -11.77 -22.84
CA THR A 292 0.08 -13.06 -23.26
C THR A 292 1.14 -14.15 -23.48
N SER A 293 2.40 -13.75 -23.71
CA SER A 293 3.54 -14.66 -23.83
C SER A 293 4.20 -15.02 -22.49
N SER A 294 3.62 -14.62 -21.35
CA SER A 294 4.18 -14.88 -20.01
C SER A 294 5.60 -14.34 -19.80
N HIS A 295 5.87 -13.16 -20.37
CA HIS A 295 7.12 -12.42 -20.13
C HIS A 295 7.03 -11.60 -18.84
N CYS A 296 8.19 -11.32 -18.24
CA CYS A 296 8.32 -10.41 -17.12
C CYS A 296 8.25 -8.96 -17.61
N LEU A 297 7.12 -8.31 -17.35
CA LEU A 297 6.93 -6.88 -17.64
C LEU A 297 7.51 -6.02 -16.52
N GLN A 298 8.18 -4.94 -16.91
CA GLN A 298 8.86 -4.01 -16.00
C GLN A 298 8.71 -2.57 -16.46
N TRP A 299 8.70 -1.62 -15.52
CA TRP A 299 8.58 -0.19 -15.81
C TRP A 299 9.90 0.44 -16.24
N LYS A 300 9.84 1.28 -17.27
CA LYS A 300 10.98 2.01 -17.84
C LYS A 300 11.20 3.32 -17.09
N SER A 301 12.38 3.50 -16.52
CA SER A 301 12.69 4.62 -15.62
C SER A 301 12.58 6.00 -16.26
N ASN A 302 12.80 6.10 -17.58
CA ASN A 302 12.75 7.37 -18.32
C ASN A 302 11.34 7.72 -18.84
N SER A 303 10.35 6.84 -18.73
CA SER A 303 8.96 7.13 -19.12
C SER A 303 8.07 7.58 -17.96
N HIS A 304 8.59 7.66 -16.73
CA HIS A 304 7.79 8.03 -15.56
C HIS A 304 7.09 9.38 -15.72
N ALA A 305 7.72 10.34 -16.40
CA ALA A 305 7.11 11.63 -16.71
C ALA A 305 5.93 11.47 -17.69
N ASP A 306 6.06 10.63 -18.72
CA ASP A 306 4.98 10.36 -19.67
C ASP A 306 3.76 9.73 -18.98
N ILE A 307 4.00 8.74 -18.11
CA ILE A 307 2.95 8.08 -17.30
C ILE A 307 2.22 9.11 -16.44
N VAL A 308 2.97 9.95 -15.70
CA VAL A 308 2.38 10.98 -14.83
C VAL A 308 1.60 12.01 -15.64
N GLN A 309 2.14 12.45 -16.78
CA GLN A 309 1.49 13.41 -17.66
C GLN A 309 0.13 12.90 -18.12
N GLN A 310 0.09 11.69 -18.68
CA GLN A 310 -1.11 11.14 -19.29
C GLN A 310 -2.15 10.75 -18.24
N VAL A 311 -1.74 10.04 -17.19
CA VAL A 311 -2.67 9.54 -16.18
C VAL A 311 -3.23 10.64 -15.28
N CYS A 312 -2.41 11.61 -14.86
CA CYS A 312 -2.92 12.74 -14.07
C CYS A 312 -3.52 13.86 -14.94
N ARG A 313 -3.33 13.82 -16.27
CA ARG A 313 -3.65 14.89 -17.22
C ARG A 313 -3.07 16.24 -16.81
N VAL A 314 -1.78 16.25 -16.54
CA VAL A 314 -1.00 17.47 -16.25
C VAL A 314 -0.15 17.85 -17.46
N SER A 315 0.39 19.07 -17.48
CA SER A 315 1.35 19.46 -18.52
C SER A 315 2.64 18.64 -18.43
N GLU A 316 3.32 18.43 -19.56
CA GLU A 316 4.64 17.79 -19.62
C GLU A 316 5.63 18.45 -18.64
N ALA A 317 5.70 19.79 -18.66
CA ALA A 317 6.54 20.55 -17.72
C ALA A 317 6.24 20.24 -16.24
N THR A 318 4.96 20.02 -15.91
CA THR A 318 4.55 19.59 -14.57
C THR A 318 4.99 18.17 -14.28
N ALA A 319 4.77 17.24 -15.20
CA ALA A 319 5.14 15.83 -15.03
C ALA A 319 6.66 15.64 -14.89
N VAL A 320 7.46 16.29 -15.75
CA VAL A 320 8.93 16.32 -15.65
C VAL A 320 9.36 16.90 -14.31
N ARG A 321 8.74 18.01 -13.87
CA ARG A 321 9.04 18.60 -12.56
C ARG A 321 8.71 17.65 -11.41
N LEU A 322 7.59 16.94 -11.47
CA LEU A 322 7.14 16.01 -10.43
C LEU A 322 8.04 14.78 -10.33
N THR A 323 8.60 14.31 -11.44
CA THR A 323 9.42 13.09 -11.53
C THR A 323 10.93 13.36 -11.42
N LYS A 324 11.34 14.54 -10.94
CA LYS A 324 12.74 14.83 -10.64
C LYS A 324 13.20 14.01 -9.43
N VAL A 325 14.28 13.25 -9.58
CA VAL A 325 14.88 12.40 -8.53
C VAL A 325 15.25 13.16 -7.26
N THR A 326 15.54 14.46 -7.37
CA THR A 326 15.84 15.32 -6.22
C THR A 326 14.63 15.69 -5.37
N ARG A 327 13.40 15.35 -5.81
CA ARG A 327 12.19 15.67 -5.04
C ARG A 327 11.90 14.59 -4.00
N PRO A 328 11.65 14.96 -2.74
CA PRO A 328 11.31 14.01 -1.69
C PRO A 328 9.96 13.31 -1.94
N SER A 329 9.09 13.95 -2.73
CA SER A 329 7.76 13.42 -3.08
C SER A 329 7.80 12.41 -4.23
N TYR A 330 8.95 12.18 -4.86
CA TYR A 330 9.14 11.20 -5.92
C TYR A 330 10.28 10.26 -5.57
N ARG A 331 10.04 8.96 -5.71
CA ARG A 331 11.04 7.92 -5.44
C ARG A 331 11.01 6.89 -6.53
N ARG A 332 12.19 6.51 -7.05
CA ARG A 332 12.35 5.34 -7.90
C ARG A 332 12.54 4.09 -7.04
N ASP A 333 11.84 3.04 -7.39
CA ASP A 333 11.99 1.70 -6.82
C ASP A 333 12.75 0.86 -7.87
N LEU A 334 14.08 0.94 -7.86
CA LEU A 334 14.96 0.23 -8.81
C LEU A 334 14.77 -1.28 -8.72
N ALA A 335 14.76 -1.95 -9.88
CA ALA A 335 14.66 -3.40 -9.98
C ALA A 335 16.03 -4.00 -10.33
N GLN A 336 16.47 -5.01 -9.58
CA GLN A 336 17.69 -5.79 -9.84
C GLN A 336 18.97 -4.96 -10.11
N HIS A 337 19.07 -3.77 -9.50
CA HIS A 337 20.15 -2.80 -9.75
C HIS A 337 20.25 -2.27 -11.20
N LEU A 338 19.27 -2.54 -12.05
CA LEU A 338 19.17 -1.97 -13.39
C LEU A 338 18.66 -0.53 -13.29
N MET A 339 19.53 0.44 -13.56
CA MET A 339 19.20 1.87 -13.40
C MET A 339 18.09 2.36 -14.35
N ASP A 340 17.92 1.66 -15.47
CA ASP A 340 16.90 1.93 -16.48
C ASP A 340 15.56 1.25 -16.17
N VAL A 341 15.53 0.34 -15.20
CA VAL A 341 14.32 -0.42 -14.81
C VAL A 341 13.92 -0.06 -13.39
N SER A 342 12.81 0.66 -13.26
CA SER A 342 12.28 1.00 -11.95
C SER A 342 10.80 1.24 -11.97
N GLY A 343 10.14 0.83 -10.89
CA GLY A 343 8.87 1.42 -10.51
C GLY A 343 9.08 2.81 -9.91
N PHE A 344 8.00 3.46 -9.50
CA PHE A 344 8.10 4.71 -8.75
C PHE A 344 6.96 4.91 -7.77
N ARG A 345 7.16 5.84 -6.84
CA ARG A 345 6.14 6.39 -5.96
C ARG A 345 6.11 7.89 -6.12
N LEU A 346 4.92 8.47 -6.15
CA LEU A 346 4.72 9.90 -6.32
C LEU A 346 3.62 10.40 -5.38
N ILE A 347 3.91 11.48 -4.66
CA ILE A 347 2.93 12.34 -3.98
C ILE A 347 2.91 13.66 -4.77
N PRO A 348 1.91 13.89 -5.66
CA PRO A 348 1.97 15.01 -6.59
C PRO A 348 1.91 16.40 -5.91
N GLY A 349 1.23 16.47 -4.76
CA GLY A 349 0.89 17.73 -4.08
C GLY A 349 -0.21 18.50 -4.81
N GLU A 350 -0.73 19.56 -4.17
CA GLU A 350 -1.93 20.29 -4.65
C GLU A 350 -1.77 20.84 -6.08
N ARG A 351 -0.57 21.31 -6.45
CA ARG A 351 -0.29 21.85 -7.80
C ARG A 351 0.05 20.78 -8.84
N GLY A 352 0.11 19.51 -8.45
CA GLY A 352 0.51 18.38 -9.29
C GLY A 352 -0.54 17.28 -9.42
N GLN A 353 -1.64 17.36 -8.67
CA GLN A 353 -2.65 16.31 -8.57
C GLN A 353 -3.48 16.10 -9.86
N GLY A 354 -3.45 17.08 -10.77
CA GLY A 354 -4.15 17.00 -12.06
C GLY A 354 -5.68 17.01 -11.92
N VAL A 355 -6.36 16.57 -12.99
CA VAL A 355 -7.84 16.67 -13.07
C VAL A 355 -8.56 15.68 -12.15
N PHE A 356 -7.88 14.60 -11.75
CA PHE A 356 -8.43 13.54 -10.92
C PHE A 356 -8.05 13.71 -9.43
N GLU A 357 -7.44 14.85 -9.07
CA GLU A 357 -7.03 15.13 -7.69
C GLU A 357 -6.18 13.99 -7.09
N CYS A 358 -5.24 13.43 -7.89
CA CYS A 358 -4.39 12.32 -7.50
C CYS A 358 -3.56 12.67 -6.24
N GLN A 359 -3.79 11.93 -5.16
CA GLN A 359 -3.12 12.13 -3.87
C GLN A 359 -1.83 11.31 -3.77
N TYR A 360 -1.83 10.14 -4.39
CA TYR A 360 -0.70 9.21 -4.38
C TYR A 360 -0.75 8.36 -5.65
N MET A 361 0.42 8.07 -6.22
CA MET A 361 0.58 7.18 -7.35
C MET A 361 1.75 6.24 -7.09
N GLN A 362 1.60 4.98 -7.48
CA GLN A 362 2.69 4.01 -7.44
C GLN A 362 2.67 3.12 -8.68
N ALA A 363 3.82 3.01 -9.34
CA ALA A 363 4.10 2.00 -10.35
C ALA A 363 5.05 0.95 -9.77
N TYR A 364 4.71 -0.32 -9.86
CA TYR A 364 5.53 -1.43 -9.37
C TYR A 364 5.23 -2.71 -10.15
N THR A 365 5.90 -3.80 -9.77
CA THR A 365 5.79 -5.10 -10.45
C THR A 365 5.44 -6.21 -9.47
N THR A 366 4.78 -7.27 -9.97
CA THR A 366 4.27 -8.37 -9.14
C THR A 366 5.34 -9.40 -8.73
N ASP A 367 6.51 -9.39 -9.35
CA ASP A 367 7.69 -10.16 -8.90
C ASP A 367 8.12 -9.82 -7.46
N LYS A 368 7.80 -8.62 -7.01
CA LYS A 368 7.95 -8.23 -5.61
C LYS A 368 7.14 -9.16 -4.69
N ALA A 369 5.98 -9.67 -5.09
CA ALA A 369 5.15 -10.51 -4.22
C ALA A 369 5.85 -11.80 -3.75
N VAL A 370 6.71 -12.40 -4.59
CA VAL A 370 7.44 -13.62 -4.24
C VAL A 370 8.67 -13.38 -3.36
N THR A 371 9.25 -12.18 -3.40
CA THR A 371 10.46 -11.82 -2.65
C THR A 371 10.20 -10.91 -1.45
N TYR A 372 9.04 -10.26 -1.39
CA TYR A 372 8.72 -9.25 -0.39
C TYR A 372 8.05 -9.86 0.84
N CYS A 373 8.75 -9.79 1.96
CA CYS A 373 8.21 -10.10 3.27
C CYS A 373 8.49 -8.89 4.17
N PRO A 374 7.53 -7.97 4.38
CA PRO A 374 7.78 -6.82 5.25
C PRO A 374 7.95 -7.29 6.71
N THR A 375 9.08 -6.97 7.34
CA THR A 375 9.26 -7.28 8.77
C THR A 375 8.54 -6.25 9.63
N ARG A 376 7.68 -6.72 10.54
CA ARG A 376 6.94 -5.86 11.48
C ARG A 376 7.85 -4.99 12.36
N SER A 377 9.03 -5.51 12.72
CA SER A 377 9.97 -4.85 13.62
C SER A 377 10.80 -3.75 12.97
N ASN A 378 10.92 -3.74 11.64
CA ASN A 378 11.61 -2.67 10.94
C ASN A 378 11.08 -2.52 9.50
N PRO A 379 10.09 -1.65 9.27
CA PRO A 379 9.53 -1.38 7.94
C PRO A 379 10.55 -0.86 6.93
N SER A 380 11.68 -0.33 7.40
CA SER A 380 12.76 0.19 6.54
C SER A 380 13.72 -0.89 6.04
N ARG A 381 13.70 -2.11 6.62
CA ARG A 381 14.50 -3.23 6.14
C ARG A 381 13.67 -4.15 5.24
N PRO A 382 14.16 -4.48 4.02
CA PRO A 382 13.57 -5.56 3.24
C PRO A 382 13.68 -6.85 4.05
N GLY A 383 12.56 -7.56 4.29
CA GLY A 383 12.59 -8.73 5.17
C GLY A 383 13.29 -9.95 4.59
N LYS A 384 13.70 -9.89 3.33
CA LYS A 384 14.76 -10.72 2.79
C LYS A 384 16.07 -9.94 2.82
N SER A 385 16.68 -9.87 4.00
CA SER A 385 18.03 -9.31 4.18
C SER A 385 18.84 -10.18 5.14
N LEU A 386 20.16 -10.16 4.96
CA LEU A 386 21.11 -10.87 5.79
C LEU A 386 22.16 -9.90 6.30
N THR A 387 22.38 -9.89 7.61
CA THR A 387 23.44 -9.10 8.25
C THR A 387 24.73 -9.92 8.33
N ALA A 388 25.88 -9.23 8.37
CA ALA A 388 27.17 -9.88 8.60
C ALA A 388 27.17 -10.73 9.88
N LEU A 389 26.51 -10.26 10.94
CA LEU A 389 26.36 -11.02 12.19
C LEU A 389 25.58 -12.33 12.00
N GLN A 390 24.52 -12.33 11.20
CA GLN A 390 23.77 -13.56 10.89
C GLN A 390 24.60 -14.54 10.04
N ILE A 391 25.44 -14.03 9.13
CA ILE A 391 26.39 -14.86 8.37
C ILE A 391 27.39 -15.51 9.33
N MET A 392 28.04 -14.71 10.19
CA MET A 392 29.03 -15.20 11.16
C MET A 392 28.44 -16.21 12.16
N ARG A 393 27.14 -16.11 12.46
CA ARG A 393 26.39 -17.06 13.30
C ARG A 393 25.91 -18.32 12.56
N GLY A 394 26.33 -18.51 11.30
CA GLY A 394 26.02 -19.72 10.52
C GLY A 394 24.65 -19.73 9.85
N SER A 395 23.83 -18.69 9.99
CA SER A 395 22.50 -18.61 9.35
C SER A 395 22.55 -18.29 7.86
N GLY A 396 23.74 -17.96 7.33
CA GLY A 396 23.88 -17.50 5.95
C GLY A 396 23.66 -18.59 4.90
N ARG A 397 24.14 -19.82 5.14
CA ARG A 397 24.06 -20.90 4.13
C ARG A 397 22.60 -21.28 3.83
N SER A 398 21.81 -21.60 4.85
CA SER A 398 20.41 -21.99 4.68
C SER A 398 19.56 -20.86 4.06
N TYR A 399 19.80 -19.62 4.48
CA TYR A 399 19.13 -18.45 3.92
C TYR A 399 19.44 -18.27 2.43
N MET A 400 20.73 -18.31 2.05
CA MET A 400 21.16 -18.14 0.66
C MET A 400 20.69 -19.31 -0.22
N SER A 401 20.70 -20.55 0.29
CA SER A 401 20.12 -21.70 -0.42
C SER A 401 18.62 -21.52 -0.68
N GLY A 402 17.83 -21.11 0.33
CA GLY A 402 16.41 -20.86 0.13
C GLY A 402 16.12 -19.71 -0.84
N LEU A 403 16.95 -18.66 -0.84
CA LEU A 403 16.84 -17.58 -1.81
C LEU A 403 17.21 -18.03 -3.23
N TYR A 404 18.27 -18.83 -3.37
CA TYR A 404 18.66 -19.42 -4.64
C TYR A 404 17.57 -20.32 -5.22
N ASP A 405 17.01 -21.21 -4.41
CA ASP A 405 15.92 -22.11 -4.83
C ASP A 405 14.66 -21.34 -5.22
N LEU A 406 14.34 -20.26 -4.49
CA LEU A 406 13.24 -19.36 -4.86
C LEU A 406 13.44 -18.79 -6.26
N TYR A 407 14.58 -18.18 -6.55
CA TYR A 407 14.86 -17.59 -7.87
C TYR A 407 14.88 -18.66 -8.97
N LYS A 408 15.46 -19.83 -8.70
CA LYS A 408 15.45 -20.97 -9.62
C LYS A 408 14.01 -21.41 -9.96
N ASN A 409 13.14 -21.49 -8.96
CA ASN A 409 11.74 -21.85 -9.16
C ASN A 409 10.98 -20.75 -9.91
N CYS A 410 11.24 -19.48 -9.60
CA CYS A 410 10.61 -18.34 -10.28
C CYS A 410 11.00 -18.26 -11.76
N ARG A 411 12.24 -18.59 -12.09
CA ARG A 411 12.71 -18.68 -13.48
C ARG A 411 11.83 -19.60 -14.34
N GLU A 412 11.34 -20.70 -13.78
CA GLU A 412 10.55 -21.70 -14.53
C GLU A 412 9.04 -21.47 -14.41
N ASN A 413 8.57 -20.84 -13.33
CA ASN A 413 7.14 -20.81 -12.98
C ASN A 413 6.52 -19.40 -12.87
N ASN A 414 7.33 -18.34 -12.75
CA ASN A 414 6.83 -17.01 -12.43
C ASN A 414 7.25 -15.98 -13.49
N TYR A 415 6.27 -15.27 -14.03
CA TYR A 415 6.49 -14.02 -14.74
C TYR A 415 6.02 -12.84 -13.87
N SER A 416 6.44 -11.63 -14.23
CA SER A 416 6.03 -10.40 -13.57
C SER A 416 5.03 -9.63 -14.42
N LEU A 417 4.07 -9.01 -13.75
CA LEU A 417 3.11 -8.09 -14.31
C LEU A 417 3.49 -6.68 -13.88
N ALA A 418 3.14 -5.70 -14.69
CA ALA A 418 3.37 -4.30 -14.39
C ALA A 418 2.08 -3.68 -13.83
N ARG A 419 2.15 -3.10 -12.65
CA ARG A 419 1.00 -2.54 -11.93
C ARG A 419 1.18 -1.04 -11.71
N LEU A 420 0.12 -0.28 -11.97
CA LEU A 420 0.02 1.15 -11.69
C LEU A 420 -1.21 1.40 -10.82
N GLU A 421 -1.02 2.05 -9.67
CA GLU A 421 -2.07 2.37 -8.70
C GLU A 421 -2.15 3.87 -8.48
N LEU A 422 -3.38 4.39 -8.40
CA LEU A 422 -3.66 5.79 -8.10
C LEU A 422 -4.67 5.90 -6.97
N ARG A 423 -4.31 6.70 -5.95
CA ARG A 423 -5.23 7.16 -4.92
C ARG A 423 -5.91 8.43 -5.36
N VAL A 424 -7.22 8.35 -5.58
CA VAL A 424 -8.05 9.49 -5.99
C VAL A 424 -9.28 9.62 -5.09
N PRO A 425 -9.90 10.81 -5.01
CA PRO A 425 -11.23 10.95 -4.43
C PRO A 425 -12.23 9.99 -5.09
N LEU A 426 -13.16 9.44 -4.29
CA LEU A 426 -14.13 8.43 -4.72
C LEU A 426 -14.97 8.87 -5.93
N LYS A 427 -15.22 10.19 -6.08
CA LYS A 427 -15.94 10.76 -7.24
C LYS A 427 -15.25 10.47 -8.60
N TYR A 428 -13.94 10.26 -8.63
CA TYR A 428 -13.18 9.93 -9.84
C TYR A 428 -12.93 8.43 -10.03
N ALA A 429 -13.38 7.60 -9.09
CA ALA A 429 -13.10 6.17 -9.05
C ALA A 429 -13.55 5.42 -10.30
N HIS A 430 -14.57 5.87 -11.02
CA HIS A 430 -15.09 5.20 -12.22
C HIS A 430 -14.48 5.73 -13.52
N THR A 431 -13.78 6.88 -13.48
CA THR A 431 -13.26 7.58 -14.68
C THR A 431 -11.73 7.55 -14.80
N VAL A 432 -11.00 7.48 -13.69
CA VAL A 432 -9.53 7.43 -13.72
C VAL A 432 -9.03 6.09 -14.25
N LEU A 433 -7.91 6.10 -14.99
CA LEU A 433 -7.29 4.91 -15.60
C LEU A 433 -8.20 4.16 -16.58
N TYR A 434 -9.22 4.83 -17.12
CA TYR A 434 -10.13 4.23 -18.08
C TYR A 434 -9.71 4.48 -19.54
N ARG A 435 -9.33 5.73 -19.87
CA ARG A 435 -8.86 6.11 -21.23
C ARG A 435 -7.43 6.66 -21.24
N ASP A 436 -6.83 6.80 -20.07
CA ASP A 436 -5.55 7.49 -19.91
C ASP A 436 -4.34 6.54 -20.10
N ILE A 437 -4.60 5.24 -20.24
CA ILE A 437 -3.60 4.21 -20.52
C ILE A 437 -3.97 3.59 -21.86
N ASP A 438 -3.28 4.02 -22.91
CA ASP A 438 -3.39 3.41 -24.23
C ASP A 438 -2.20 2.47 -24.49
N ASP A 439 -2.33 1.66 -25.53
CA ASP A 439 -1.31 0.72 -25.97
C ASP A 439 0.02 1.43 -26.30
N HIS A 440 -0.04 2.65 -26.84
CA HIS A 440 1.15 3.45 -27.15
C HIS A 440 1.96 3.81 -25.89
N LEU A 441 1.30 4.33 -24.86
CA LEU A 441 1.93 4.66 -23.58
C LEU A 441 2.54 3.40 -22.94
N LEU A 442 1.81 2.28 -22.95
CA LEU A 442 2.28 1.03 -22.37
C LEU A 442 3.54 0.52 -23.08
N ARG A 443 3.55 0.46 -24.42
CA ARG A 443 4.73 0.05 -25.19
C ARG A 443 5.92 0.97 -24.99
N LYS A 444 5.68 2.29 -24.89
CA LYS A 444 6.72 3.28 -24.58
C LYS A 444 7.30 3.12 -23.17
N SER A 445 6.47 2.66 -22.23
CA SER A 445 6.76 2.71 -20.79
C SER A 445 7.16 1.39 -20.16
N LEU A 446 7.00 0.28 -20.88
CA LEU A 446 7.28 -1.05 -20.36
C LEU A 446 8.45 -1.69 -21.12
N LEU A 447 9.10 -2.61 -20.40
CA LEU A 447 10.12 -3.50 -20.90
C LEU A 447 9.64 -4.95 -20.70
N SER A 448 10.01 -5.85 -21.61
CA SER A 448 9.60 -7.24 -21.64
C SER A 448 10.83 -8.15 -21.61
N PHE A 449 11.02 -8.86 -20.50
CA PHE A 449 12.11 -9.79 -20.29
C PHE A 449 11.61 -11.23 -20.26
N ASP A 450 12.35 -12.15 -20.87
CA ASP A 450 12.05 -13.56 -20.66
C ASP A 450 12.36 -13.96 -19.21
N ARG A 451 11.55 -14.87 -18.67
CA ARG A 451 11.70 -15.37 -17.30
C ARG A 451 13.12 -15.87 -16.98
N PRO A 452 13.83 -16.62 -17.87
CA PRO A 452 15.18 -17.07 -17.60
C PRO A 452 16.23 -15.96 -17.48
N ALA A 453 16.03 -14.84 -18.18
CA ALA A 453 16.91 -13.69 -18.09
C ALA A 453 16.58 -12.84 -16.85
N TRP A 454 15.29 -12.63 -16.56
CA TRP A 454 14.84 -11.84 -15.42
C TRP A 454 15.18 -12.50 -14.08
N TRP A 455 14.85 -13.78 -13.92
CA TRP A 455 15.09 -14.53 -12.67
C TRP A 455 16.47 -15.19 -12.65
N TYR A 456 17.44 -14.64 -13.36
CA TYR A 456 18.71 -15.30 -13.56
C TYR A 456 19.44 -15.54 -12.24
N VAL A 457 19.73 -16.82 -11.98
CA VAL A 457 20.64 -17.27 -10.94
C VAL A 457 21.55 -18.36 -11.51
N CYS A 458 22.84 -18.24 -11.26
CA CYS A 458 23.82 -19.24 -11.67
C CYS A 458 23.65 -20.52 -10.82
N PRO A 459 23.45 -21.71 -11.42
CA PRO A 459 23.47 -22.95 -10.66
C PRO A 459 24.85 -23.22 -10.06
N ASN A 460 24.87 -23.44 -8.74
CA ASN A 460 26.05 -23.96 -8.07
C ASN A 460 26.21 -25.44 -8.44
N HIS A 461 27.29 -25.77 -9.17
CA HIS A 461 27.84 -27.12 -9.21
C HIS A 461 28.89 -27.28 -8.10
N CYS A 462 28.58 -26.84 -6.88
CA CYS A 462 29.37 -27.19 -5.71
C CYS A 462 28.66 -28.34 -4.99
N SER A 463 28.83 -29.54 -5.56
CA SER A 463 28.63 -30.81 -4.86
C SER A 463 29.92 -31.21 -4.15
#